data_AF-A0A4U7DC11-F1
#
_entry.id   AF-A0A4U7DC11-F1
#
_cell.length_a   1.000
_cell.length_b   1.000
_cell.length_c   1.000
_cell.angle_alpha   90.00
_cell.angle_beta   90.00
_cell.angle_gamma   90.00
#
_symmetry.space_group_name_H-M   'P 1'
#
loop_
_entity.id
_entity.type
_entity.pdbx_description
1 polymer ?
#
loop_
_entity_poly.entity_id
_entity_poly.type
_entity_poly.pdbx_seq_one_letter_code
_entity_poly.pdbx_strand_id
1 'polypeptide(L)' 'TTIDYSGPSGQVNYDDNGDVASDMAIVQVQDGEFVDQETIPASDLV' A
#
# COMPACT_ATOMS: atom_id res chain seq x y z
N THR A 1 4.72 -4.70 -20.75
CA THR A 1 4.26 -3.30 -20.78
C THR A 1 4.37 -2.76 -19.38
N THR A 2 5.03 -1.63 -19.18
CA THR A 2 5.02 -0.97 -17.86
C THR A 2 3.66 -0.28 -17.70
N ILE A 3 2.93 -0.63 -16.64
CA ILE A 3 1.68 0.04 -16.28
C ILE A 3 2.07 1.20 -15.37
N ASP A 4 1.94 2.43 -15.87
CA ASP A 4 2.13 3.65 -15.07
C ASP A 4 0.74 4.19 -14.68
N TYR A 5 0.22 3.72 -13.55
CA TYR A 5 -1.12 4.04 -13.06
C TYR A 5 -1.09 4.48 -11.61
N SER A 6 -1.75 5.60 -11.32
CA SER A 6 -2.02 6.08 -9.97
C SER A 6 -3.52 6.14 -9.73
N GLY A 7 -3.98 5.43 -8.70
CA GLY A 7 -5.37 5.43 -8.26
C GLY A 7 -5.55 6.15 -6.91
N PRO A 8 -6.74 6.07 -6.30
CA PRO A 8 -6.99 6.59 -4.95
C PRO A 8 -6.08 5.98 -3.87
N SER A 9 -5.56 4.78 -4.12
CA SER A 9 -4.59 4.09 -3.26
C SER A 9 -3.12 4.46 -3.56
N GLY A 10 -2.86 5.44 -4.42
CA GLY A 10 -1.50 5.82 -4.84
C GLY A 10 -1.03 5.08 -6.09
N GLN A 11 0.29 5.06 -6.28
CA GLN A 11 0.94 4.38 -7.40
C GLN A 11 0.79 2.86 -7.25
N VAL A 12 0.37 2.20 -8.33
CA VAL A 12 0.17 0.74 -8.36
C VAL A 12 1.27 0.10 -9.19
N ASN A 13 2.06 -0.77 -8.57
CA ASN A 13 3.06 -1.61 -9.23
C ASN A 13 2.61 -3.08 -9.15
N TYR A 14 2.88 -3.86 -10.18
CA TYR A 14 2.59 -5.29 -10.21
C TYR A 14 3.89 -6.08 -10.26
N ASP A 15 3.97 -7.18 -9.53
CA ASP A 15 5.06 -8.15 -9.65
C ASP A 15 4.86 -9.09 -10.86
N ASP A 16 5.80 -10.02 -11.08
CA ASP A 16 5.76 -10.95 -12.21
C ASP A 16 4.58 -11.95 -12.15
N ASN A 17 3.96 -12.12 -10.98
CA ASN A 17 2.79 -12.95 -10.78
C ASN A 17 1.48 -12.18 -11.01
N GLY A 18 1.57 -10.85 -11.17
CA GLY A 18 0.43 -9.95 -11.30
C GLY A 18 -0.16 -9.51 -9.97
N ASP A 19 0.55 -9.73 -8.85
CA ASP A 19 0.15 -9.25 -7.54
C ASP A 19 0.55 -7.78 -7.38
N VAL A 20 -0.29 -7.01 -6.67
CA VAL A 20 0.01 -5.60 -6.39
C VAL A 20 1.09 -5.50 -5.32
N ALA A 21 2.22 -4.92 -5.68
CA ALA A 21 3.25 -4.48 -4.75
C ALA A 21 2.91 -3.05 -4.29
N SER A 22 2.28 -2.93 -3.12
CA SER A 22 1.91 -1.65 -2.50
C SER A 22 2.28 -1.60 -1.03
N ASP A 23 2.57 -0.40 -0.54
CA ASP A 23 2.82 -0.16 0.88
C ASP A 23 1.60 -0.54 1.73
N MET A 24 1.84 -1.01 2.95
CA MET A 24 0.80 -1.33 3.93
C MET A 24 0.76 -0.29 5.04
N ALA A 25 -0.39 0.35 5.23
CA ALA A 25 -0.62 1.22 6.38
C ALA A 25 -1.13 0.42 7.59
N ILE A 26 -0.46 0.57 8.73
CA ILE A 26 -0.95 0.13 10.05
C ILE A 26 -1.75 1.28 10.65
N VAL A 27 -3.03 1.01 10.89
CA VAL A 27 -3.94 1.98 11.53
C VAL A 27 -4.45 1.45 12.85
N GLN A 28 -4.65 2.35 13.80
CA GLN A 28 -5.29 2.07 15.07
C GLN A 28 -6.58 2.86 15.20
N VAL A 29 -7.64 2.26 15.73
CA VAL A 29 -8.87 2.98 16.06
C VAL A 29 -8.70 3.69 17.41
N GLN A 30 -8.79 5.02 17.42
CA GLN A 30 -8.81 5.85 18.63
C GLN A 30 -10.05 6.75 18.57
N ASP A 31 -10.87 6.72 19.62
CA ASP A 31 -12.10 7.53 19.71
C ASP A 31 -13.07 7.43 18.51
N GLY A 32 -13.09 6.26 17.85
CA GLY A 32 -13.95 5.99 16.69
C GLY A 32 -13.36 6.43 15.35
N GLU A 33 -12.14 6.96 15.33
CA GLU A 33 -11.42 7.38 14.12
C GLU A 33 -10.22 6.46 13.85
N PHE A 34 -9.88 6.28 12.57
CA PHE A 34 -8.64 5.60 12.18
C PHE A 34 -7.46 6.58 12.30
N VAL A 35 -6.48 6.23 13.13
CA VAL A 35 -5.24 7.00 13.33
C VAL A 35 -4.09 6.21 12.72
N ASP A 36 -3.37 6.86 11.78
CA ASP A 36 -2.17 6.30 11.17
C ASP A 36 -1.07 6.09 12.23
N GLN A 37 -0.38 4.95 12.16
CA GLN A 37 0.69 4.60 13.09
C GLN A 37 2.02 4.43 12.35
N GLU A 38 1.99 3.67 11.27
CA GLU A 38 3.17 3.25 10.54
C GLU A 38 2.77 2.85 9.12
N THR A 39 3.64 3.10 8.17
CA THR A 39 3.54 2.53 6.82
C THR A 39 4.71 1.57 6.63
N ILE A 40 4.41 0.32 6.33
CA ILE A 40 5.38 -0.69 5.92
C ILE A 40 5.57 -0.57 4.41
N PRO A 41 6.78 -0.25 3.91
CA PRO A 41 7.05 -0.21 2.48
C PRO A 41 6.80 -1.57 1.82
N ALA A 42 6.32 -1.58 0.58
CA ALA A 42 6.11 -2.80 -0.18
C ALA A 42 7.38 -3.69 -0.28
N SER A 43 8.56 -3.06 -0.27
CA SER A 43 9.85 -3.75 -0.30
C SER A 43 10.14 -4.61 0.92
N ASP A 44 9.43 -4.39 2.03
CA ASP A 44 9.69 -5.02 3.32
C ASP A 44 8.68 -6.14 3.62
N LEU A 45 7.74 -6.38 2.69
CA LEU A 45 6.67 -7.37 2.79
C LEU A 45 6.96 -8.67 2.00
N VAL A 46 8.14 -8.73 1.36
CA VAL A 46 8.60 -9.79 0.44
C VAL A 46 9.76 -10.61 1.01
#